data_AF-A0A971MRW2-F1
#
_entry.id   AF-A0A971MRW2-F1
#
_cell.length_a   1.000
_cell.length_b   1.000
_cell.length_c   1.000
_cell.angle_alpha   90.00
_cell.angle_beta   90.00
_cell.angle_gamma   90.00
#
_symmetry.space_group_name_H-M   'P 1'
#
loop_
_entity.id
_entity.type
_entity.pdbx_description
1 polymer ?
#
loop_
_entity_poly.entity_id
_entity_poly.type
_entity_poly.pdbx_seq_one_letter_code
_entity_poly.pdbx_strand_id
1 'polypeptide(L)'
;MSFNLSIESDNSIRLGPGVVESVCFVTCPPDDFNNEDVTFTLEIIGKILTDENNVYTNAIRELAMWSLIPPIKAGCYRKVTLETIIGGKIARKVFFLVDL
;
A
#
# COMPACT_ATOMS: atom_id res chain seq x y z
N MET A 1 -10.05 -12.81 8.11
CA MET A 1 -8.94 -12.39 7.22
C MET A 1 -8.29 -11.19 7.86
N SER A 2 -6.97 -11.11 7.85
CA SER A 2 -6.23 -9.92 8.26
C SER A 2 -5.22 -9.57 7.17
N PHE A 3 -4.76 -8.32 7.17
CA PHE A 3 -3.81 -7.83 6.18
C PHE A 3 -2.61 -7.23 6.90
N ASN A 4 -1.42 -7.50 6.36
CA ASN A 4 -0.22 -6.74 6.68
C ASN A 4 0.18 -5.93 5.46
N LEU A 5 0.38 -4.63 5.64
CA LEU A 5 0.85 -3.73 4.61
C LEU A 5 2.23 -3.21 5.00
N SER A 6 3.21 -3.40 4.13
CA SER A 6 4.54 -2.81 4.26
C SER A 6 4.82 -1.93 3.07
N ILE A 7 5.20 -0.68 3.31
CA ILE A 7 5.57 0.27 2.27
C ILE A 7 7.00 0.72 2.53
N GLU A 8 7.85 0.55 1.52
CA GLU A 8 9.27 0.88 1.56
C GLU A 8 9.54 2.06 0.62
N SER A 9 10.22 3.09 1.14
CA SER A 9 10.87 4.17 0.40
C SER A 9 12.21 4.51 1.09
N ASP A 10 12.43 5.77 1.50
CA ASP A 10 13.51 6.19 2.40
C ASP A 10 13.26 5.72 3.85
N ASN A 11 11.99 5.72 4.28
CA ASN A 11 11.53 5.12 5.54
C ASN A 11 10.66 3.90 5.25
N SER A 12 10.58 2.96 6.20
CA SER A 12 9.70 1.79 6.09
C SER A 12 8.46 1.97 6.97
N ILE A 13 7.29 2.02 6.34
CA ILE A 13 6.00 2.04 7.05
C ILE A 13 5.45 0.62 7.11
N ARG A 14 5.03 0.18 8.31
CA ARG A 14 4.39 -1.12 8.52
C ARG A 14 3.05 -0.94 9.21
N LEU A 15 1.98 -1.32 8.52
CA LEU A 15 0.64 -1.37 9.10
C LEU A 15 0.28 -2.84 9.34
N GLY A 16 -0.01 -3.14 10.61
CA GLY A 16 -0.28 -4.48 11.08
C GLY A 16 -1.75 -4.89 10.99
N PRO A 17 -2.07 -6.10 11.47
CA PRO A 17 -3.42 -6.63 11.43
C PRO A 17 -4.34 -5.80 12.33
N GLY A 18 -5.45 -5.33 11.78
CA GLY A 18 -6.44 -4.50 12.49
C GLY A 18 -6.44 -3.02 12.10
N VAL A 19 -5.41 -2.53 11.40
CA VAL A 19 -5.42 -1.20 10.76
C VAL A 19 -6.13 -1.26 9.41
N VAL A 20 -5.81 -2.26 8.60
CA VAL A 20 -6.38 -2.46 7.26
C VAL A 20 -7.62 -3.35 7.35
N GLU A 21 -8.75 -2.86 6.83
CA GLU A 21 -10.05 -3.54 6.90
C GLU A 21 -10.43 -4.18 5.57
N SER A 22 -10.21 -3.50 4.45
CA SER A 22 -10.46 -4.04 3.12
C SER A 22 -9.41 -3.59 2.11
N VAL A 23 -9.25 -4.42 1.07
CA VAL A 23 -8.34 -4.16 -0.04
C VAL A 23 -9.06 -4.49 -1.33
N CYS A 24 -9.05 -3.56 -2.28
CA CYS A 24 -9.57 -3.76 -3.63
C CYS A 24 -8.44 -3.62 -4.64
N PHE A 25 -8.40 -4.56 -5.59
CA PHE A 25 -7.48 -4.53 -6.72
C PHE A 25 -8.28 -4.12 -7.94
N VAL A 26 -7.99 -2.93 -8.47
CA VAL A 26 -8.64 -2.40 -9.67
C VAL A 26 -7.63 -2.45 -10.81
N THR A 27 -7.96 -3.19 -11.85
CA THR A 27 -7.21 -3.21 -13.11
C THR A 27 -7.97 -2.36 -14.11
N CYS A 28 -7.35 -1.28 -14.59
CA CYS A 28 -7.92 -0.47 -15.65
C CYS A 28 -7.25 -0.88 -16.97
N PRO A 29 -7.96 -1.64 -17.84
CA PRO A 29 -7.47 -1.89 -19.17
C PRO A 29 -7.47 -0.57 -19.96
N PRO A 30 -6.53 -0.38 -20.89
CA PRO A 30 -6.52 0.78 -21.76
C PRO A 30 -7.81 0.84 -22.60
N ASP A 31 -8.46 2.00 -22.64
CA ASP A 31 -9.71 2.21 -23.39
C ASP A 31 -9.52 2.17 -24.92
N ASP A 32 -8.29 2.40 -25.40
CA ASP A 32 -7.94 2.39 -26.81
C ASP A 32 -7.07 1.17 -27.17
N PHE A 33 -7.46 0.47 -28.24
CA PHE A 33 -6.85 -0.73 -28.81
C PHE A 33 -5.34 -0.64 -29.18
N ASN A 34 -4.68 0.49 -28.93
CA ASN A 34 -3.27 0.74 -29.30
C ASN A 34 -2.33 1.02 -28.10
N ASN A 35 -2.83 1.07 -26.86
CA ASN A 35 -1.98 1.23 -25.69
C ASN A 35 -1.84 -0.12 -24.98
N GLU A 36 -0.62 -0.58 -24.72
CA GLU A 36 -0.35 -1.85 -24.01
C GLU A 36 -0.30 -1.67 -22.48
N ASP A 37 -0.36 -0.43 -22.00
CA ASP A 37 -0.15 -0.10 -20.60
C ASP A 37 -1.40 -0.39 -19.75
N VAL A 38 -1.42 -1.57 -19.13
CA VAL A 38 -2.40 -1.95 -18.11
C VAL A 38 -2.05 -1.24 -16.81
N THR A 39 -2.98 -0.43 -16.29
CA THR A 39 -2.79 0.24 -15.00
C THR A 39 -3.36 -0.59 -13.87
N PHE A 40 -2.58 -0.79 -12.81
CA PHE A 40 -3.02 -1.46 -11.59
C PHE A 40 -3.17 -0.44 -10.46
N THR A 41 -4.34 -0.41 -9.83
CA THR A 41 -4.63 0.43 -8.67
C THR A 41 -4.93 -0.46 -7.48
N LEU A 42 -4.27 -0.18 -6.35
CA LEU A 42 -4.50 -0.83 -5.07
C LEU A 42 -5.23 0.14 -4.15
N GLU A 43 -6.51 -0.13 -3.89
CA GLU A 43 -7.29 0.64 -2.92
C GLU A 43 -7.27 -0.07 -1.58
N ILE A 44 -6.91 0.67 -0.53
CA ILE A 44 -6.81 0.15 0.84
C ILE A 44 -7.72 0.99 1.71
N ILE A 45 -8.68 0.34 2.36
CA ILE A 45 -9.57 0.95 3.34
C ILE A 45 -9.19 0.41 4.71
N GLY A 46 -9.06 1.31 5.66
CA GLY A 46 -8.70 0.98 7.02
C GLY A 46 -9.06 2.11 7.99
N LYS A 47 -8.62 1.94 9.22
CA LYS A 47 -8.85 2.90 10.30
C LYS A 47 -7.55 3.38 10.90
N ILE A 48 -7.56 4.63 11.37
CA ILE A 48 -6.47 5.20 12.13
C ILE A 48 -6.58 4.71 13.57
N LEU A 49 -5.58 3.95 14.02
CA LEU A 49 -5.47 3.54 15.41
C LEU A 49 -4.60 4.53 16.17
N THR A 50 -5.05 4.94 17.35
CA THR A 50 -4.24 5.67 18.32
C THR A 50 -3.59 4.67 19.27
N ASP A 51 -2.26 4.64 19.28
CA ASP A 51 -1.45 3.92 20.25
C ASP A 51 -0.80 4.90 21.23
N GLU A 52 -0.35 4.40 22.38
CA GLU A 52 0.28 5.20 23.44
C GLU A 52 1.50 5.99 22.94
N ASN A 53 2.17 5.49 21.90
CA ASN A 53 3.37 6.09 21.30
C ASN A 53 3.11 6.82 19.97
N ASN A 54 1.85 6.95 19.53
CA ASN A 54 1.45 7.54 18.25
C ASN A 54 2.17 6.98 17.01
N VAL A 55 2.68 5.75 17.05
CA VAL A 55 3.40 5.10 15.95
C VAL A 55 2.50 4.97 14.72
N TYR A 56 1.27 4.51 14.88
CA TYR A 56 0.34 4.35 13.76
C TYR A 56 -0.10 5.69 13.18
N THR A 57 -0.30 6.68 14.05
CA THR A 57 -0.69 8.04 13.63
C THR A 57 0.43 8.73 12.85
N ASN A 58 1.69 8.57 13.29
CA ASN A 58 2.86 9.09 12.59
C ASN A 58 3.06 8.39 11.24
N ALA A 59 2.91 7.07 11.18
CA ALA A 59 2.98 6.30 9.94
C ALA A 59 1.95 6.77 8.90
N ILE A 60 0.70 7.01 9.32
CA ILE A 60 -0.35 7.51 8.42
C ILE A 60 -0.06 8.93 7.96
N ARG A 61 0.51 9.77 8.83
CA ARG A 61 0.96 11.12 8.46
C ARG A 61 2.07 11.08 7.42
N GLU A 62 3.07 10.22 7.58
CA GLU A 62 4.14 10.03 6.58
C GLU A 62 3.57 9.54 5.25
N LEU A 63 2.62 8.60 5.27
CA LEU A 63 1.94 8.09 4.08
C LEU A 63 1.18 9.21 3.35
N ALA A 64 0.50 10.09 4.10
CA ALA A 64 -0.17 11.26 3.54
C ALA A 64 0.82 12.30 2.97
N MET A 65 2.02 12.42 3.53
CA MET A 65 3.06 13.28 2.96
C MET A 65 3.62 12.70 1.66
N TRP A 66 3.75 11.37 1.56
CA TRP A 66 4.21 10.71 0.35
C TRP A 66 3.23 10.81 -0.82
N SER A 67 1.92 10.93 -0.56
CA SER A 67 0.95 11.13 -1.64
C SER A 67 1.09 12.50 -2.33
N LEU A 68 1.75 13.46 -1.69
CA LEU A 68 2.02 14.79 -2.25
C LEU A 68 3.28 14.81 -3.14
N ILE A 69 4.08 13.75 -3.11
CA ILE A 69 5.34 13.66 -3.85
C ILE A 69 5.05 12.93 -5.17
N PRO A 70 5.38 13.53 -6.33
CA PRO A 70 5.21 12.84 -7.59
C PRO A 70 6.09 11.58 -7.65
N PRO A 71 5.61 10.48 -8.26
CA PRO A 71 6.24 9.16 -8.22
C PRO A 71 7.61 9.08 -8.92
N ILE A 72 8.00 10.13 -9.65
CA ILE A 72 9.30 10.24 -10.33
C ILE A 72 10.43 10.65 -9.36
N LYS A 73 10.10 11.18 -8.18
CA LYS A 73 11.09 11.68 -7.21
C LYS A 73 11.43 10.61 -6.18
N ALA A 74 12.67 10.65 -5.66
CA ALA A 74 13.21 9.61 -4.79
C ALA A 74 12.41 9.32 -3.51
N GLY A 75 11.75 10.35 -2.94
CA GLY A 75 11.00 10.25 -1.69
C GLY A 75 9.57 9.71 -1.80
N CYS A 76 9.20 9.03 -2.90
CA CYS A 76 7.89 8.40 -3.06
C CYS A 76 7.90 6.92 -2.65
N TYR A 77 6.72 6.30 -2.54
CA TYR A 77 6.60 4.86 -2.32
C TYR A 77 7.30 4.08 -3.44
N ARG A 78 8.23 3.17 -3.10
CA ARG A 78 9.00 2.36 -4.07
C ARG A 78 8.46 0.96 -4.19
N LYS A 79 8.16 0.38 -3.04
CA LYS A 79 7.72 -0.99 -2.93
C LYS A 79 6.60 -1.09 -1.92
N VAL A 80 5.44 -1.54 -2.39
CA VAL A 80 4.29 -1.86 -1.55
C VAL A 80 4.13 -3.37 -1.52
N THR A 81 4.17 -3.94 -0.32
CA THR A 81 3.96 -5.37 -0.09
C THR A 81 2.69 -5.55 0.72
N LEU A 82 1.72 -6.25 0.14
CA LEU A 82 0.49 -6.64 0.82
C LEU A 82 0.49 -8.14 1.07
N GLU A 83 0.33 -8.52 2.34
CA GLU A 83 0.16 -9.91 2.76
C GLU A 83 -1.27 -10.11 3.27
N THR A 84 -2.00 -11.04 2.66
CA THR A 84 -3.30 -11.47 3.14
C THR A 84 -3.12 -12.71 4.02
N ILE A 85 -3.58 -12.63 5.26
CA ILE A 85 -3.46 -13.68 6.28
C ILE A 85 -4.83 -14.32 6.53
N ILE A 86 -4.87 -15.65 6.43
CA ILE A 86 -6.06 -16.48 6.70
C ILE A 86 -5.65 -17.59 7.65
N GLY A 87 -6.33 -17.70 8.80
CA GLY A 87 -6.06 -18.75 9.78
C GLY A 87 -4.60 -18.76 10.30
N GLY A 88 -3.98 -17.58 10.42
CA GLY A 88 -2.60 -17.43 10.88
C GLY A 88 -1.53 -17.76 9.83
N LYS A 89 -1.91 -18.10 8.59
CA LYS A 89 -0.98 -18.34 7.47
C LYS A 89 -1.09 -17.24 6.43
N ILE A 90 0.02 -16.94 5.77
CA ILE A 90 0.03 -16.04 4.60
C ILE A 90 -0.61 -16.78 3.44
N ALA A 91 -1.80 -16.35 3.04
CA ALA A 91 -2.57 -16.95 1.95
C ALA A 91 -2.20 -16.36 0.59
N ARG A 92 -1.91 -15.05 0.54
CA ARG A 92 -1.49 -14.34 -0.67
C ARG A 92 -0.50 -13.23 -0.33
N LYS A 93 0.45 -12.99 -1.22
CA LYS A 93 1.42 -11.90 -1.12
C LYS A 93 1.51 -11.20 -2.47
N VAL A 94 1.30 -9.89 -2.49
CA VAL A 94 1.35 -9.07 -3.70
C VAL A 94 2.41 -8.00 -3.53
N PHE A 95 3.18 -7.77 -4.58
CA PHE A 95 4.21 -6.75 -4.65
C PHE A 95 3.85 -5.75 -5.74
N PHE A 96 3.83 -4.47 -5.39
CA PHE A 96 3.83 -3.38 -6.35
C PHE A 96 5.19 -2.72 -6.29
N LEU A 97 5.88 -2.70 -7.42
CA LEU A 97 7.19 -2.10 -7.59
C LEU A 97 7.04 -0.92 -8.55
N VAL A 98 7.60 0.21 -8.17
CA VAL A 98 7.74 1.37 -9.05
C VAL A 98 9.16 1.31 -9.60
N ASP A 99 9.30 0.78 -10.82
CA ASP A 99 10.56 0.86 -11.56
C ASP A 99 10.74 2.29 -12.10
N LEU A 100 11.89 2.89 -11.84
CA LEU A 100 12.31 4.19 -12.41
C LEU A 100 13.26 3.98 -13.59
#